data_AF-A0A1Z9QDW5-F1
#
_entry.id   AF-A0A1Z9QDW5-F1
#
_cell.length_a   1.000
_cell.length_b   1.000
_cell.length_c   1.000
_cell.angle_alpha   90.00
_cell.angle_beta   90.00
_cell.angle_gamma   90.00
#
_symmetry.space_group_name_H-M   'P 1'
#
loop_
_entity.id
_entity.type
_entity.pdbx_description
1 polymer ?
#
loop_
_entity_poly.entity_id
_entity_poly.type
_entity_poly.pdbx_seq_one_letter_code
_entity_poly.pdbx_strand_id
1 'polypeptide(L)'
;MRCKKCEYPLWNLPPGACPECGDEFHPGDFEFRIGEVRFCCPHCDQAYYGDTADGHLDPASFECVGCNTPIEQDECIIRPLEGNDAIETTVAPWFDQSRGIFKRMIFTAGWAMVRPGDLARGIPGSSSPNAAIAFLLLVNLLSLIVGFLPIIFVIMAVPLWTGGLNAVGGPGLGVAAGGISIFGISAIFTSVAGVLLTGVVSHLILRLTGPVQHGLGRTVSLACFGSGPVIIVAIPCLGPYCGSQVSGIWAIVSTILLVAAGQRVGGGRATLAVLTVPILAILLFVGVIVFNAVVSANTMNARLAGNALPPVTATRTAGLSGVVEDDVEKIVRGLLPELTSMAAPTLSDDLLDQLSADDLEDLFQTPSGTKTTFASQAGCINWFAGDLWLTALPGTASGGGTSKAVIGLRADPAQPERISVIVIDGEDGSSRQVAAEDFHATLTSQLDYLGVVVRDPVSPEFVDRWLTGMFPPAKPGVDRPSGEPPEDVVDETDVAPDPP
;
A
#
# COMPACT_ATOMS: atom_id res chain seq x y z
N MET A 1 25.67 36.35 -15.46
CA MET A 1 25.91 37.25 -14.33
C MET A 1 25.25 36.75 -13.05
N ARG A 2 26.04 36.20 -12.13
CA ARG A 2 25.61 35.76 -10.78
C ARG A 2 26.61 36.32 -9.76
N CYS A 3 26.16 36.64 -8.55
CA CYS A 3 27.06 37.12 -7.49
C CYS A 3 28.14 36.07 -7.19
N LYS A 4 29.42 36.47 -7.24
CA LYS A 4 30.57 35.57 -7.02
C LYS A 4 30.58 34.92 -5.63
N LYS A 5 29.88 35.50 -4.66
CA LYS A 5 29.81 35.02 -3.27
C LYS A 5 28.61 34.12 -2.98
N CYS A 6 27.44 34.42 -3.55
CA CYS A 6 26.18 33.73 -3.21
C CYS A 6 25.40 33.16 -4.39
N GLU A 7 25.93 33.26 -5.62
CA GLU A 7 25.33 32.73 -6.85
C GLU A 7 23.96 33.33 -7.23
N TYR A 8 23.55 34.41 -6.57
CA TYR A 8 22.31 35.10 -6.86
C TYR A 8 22.36 35.74 -8.26
N PRO A 9 21.36 35.53 -9.13
CA PRO A 9 21.34 36.16 -10.45
C PRO A 9 21.25 37.68 -10.32
N LEU A 10 22.18 38.38 -10.97
CA LEU A 10 22.31 39.85 -10.88
C LEU A 10 21.74 40.57 -12.12
N TRP A 11 20.97 39.86 -12.94
CA TRP A 11 20.35 40.41 -14.13
C TRP A 11 19.27 41.41 -13.76
N ASN A 12 19.18 42.51 -14.51
CA ASN A 12 18.20 43.57 -14.34
C ASN A 12 18.22 44.23 -12.94
N LEU A 13 19.39 44.24 -12.29
CA LEU A 13 19.61 45.00 -11.06
C LEU A 13 20.58 46.15 -11.34
N PRO A 14 20.38 47.31 -10.69
CA PRO A 14 21.40 48.34 -10.67
C PRO A 14 22.67 47.78 -10.01
N PRO A 15 23.87 48.10 -10.54
CA PRO A 15 25.14 47.76 -9.90
C PRO A 15 25.21 48.25 -8.45
N GLY A 16 25.98 47.56 -7.61
CA GLY A 16 26.12 47.88 -6.18
C GLY A 16 25.98 46.63 -5.29
N ALA A 17 25.33 46.76 -4.14
CA ALA A 17 25.23 45.65 -3.19
C ALA A 17 24.28 44.55 -3.67
N CYS A 18 24.77 43.32 -3.72
CA CYS A 18 23.94 42.14 -3.95
C CYS A 18 22.83 42.08 -2.89
N PRO A 19 21.55 41.95 -3.28
CA PRO A 19 20.42 42.00 -2.34
C PRO A 19 20.38 40.83 -1.35
N GLU A 20 21.24 39.82 -1.54
CA GLU A 20 21.27 38.61 -0.74
C GLU A 20 22.40 38.58 0.29
N CYS A 21 23.63 38.83 -0.15
CA CYS A 21 24.81 38.76 0.71
C CYS A 21 25.41 40.13 1.02
N GLY A 22 24.90 41.20 0.42
CA GLY A 22 25.42 42.57 0.55
C GLY A 22 26.76 42.81 -0.16
N ASP A 23 27.32 41.80 -0.81
CA ASP A 23 28.59 41.90 -1.54
C ASP A 23 28.42 42.82 -2.75
N GLU A 24 29.33 43.76 -2.93
CA GLU A 24 29.28 44.68 -4.05
C GLU A 24 29.56 43.95 -5.37
N PHE A 25 28.90 44.36 -6.45
CA PHE A 25 29.12 43.83 -7.78
C PHE A 25 29.06 44.94 -8.82
N HIS A 26 29.95 44.84 -9.80
CA HIS A 26 29.98 45.71 -10.96
C HIS A 26 29.90 44.88 -12.25
N PRO A 27 29.26 45.40 -13.31
CA PRO A 27 29.30 44.79 -14.64
C PRO A 27 30.70 44.40 -15.12
N GLY A 28 31.71 45.24 -14.88
CA GLY A 28 33.12 44.99 -15.23
C GLY A 28 33.76 43.82 -14.50
N ASP A 29 33.14 43.31 -13.42
CA ASP A 29 33.61 42.11 -12.72
C ASP A 29 33.30 40.81 -13.49
N PHE A 30 32.51 40.87 -14.56
CA PHE A 30 31.98 39.70 -15.26
C PHE A 30 32.34 39.70 -16.74
N GLU A 31 32.80 38.56 -17.25
CA GLU A 31 32.97 38.37 -18.69
C GLU A 31 31.64 38.04 -19.36
N PHE A 32 31.42 38.64 -20.53
CA PHE A 32 30.25 38.41 -21.36
C PHE A 32 30.65 37.91 -22.74
N ARG A 33 29.73 37.20 -23.40
CA ARG A 33 29.89 36.92 -24.83
C ARG A 33 29.52 38.16 -25.63
N ILE A 34 30.30 38.47 -26.66
CA ILE A 34 30.09 39.62 -27.56
C ILE A 34 28.65 39.62 -28.08
N GLY A 35 27.95 40.74 -27.87
CA GLY A 35 26.57 40.93 -28.34
C GLY A 35 25.48 40.16 -27.59
N GLU A 36 25.78 39.34 -26.58
CA GLU A 36 24.78 38.52 -25.87
C GLU A 36 24.08 39.26 -24.72
N VAL A 37 24.62 40.41 -24.30
CA VAL A 37 24.06 41.25 -23.24
C VAL A 37 23.94 42.68 -23.71
N ARG A 38 22.97 43.40 -23.14
CA ARG A 38 22.83 44.84 -23.27
C ARG A 38 23.17 45.53 -21.96
N PHE A 39 23.97 46.58 -22.07
CA PHE A 39 24.25 47.53 -21.02
C PHE A 39 23.22 48.64 -21.14
N CYS A 40 22.23 48.67 -20.23
CA CYS A 40 21.16 49.67 -20.24
C CYS A 40 21.54 50.87 -19.38
N CYS A 41 21.43 52.08 -19.94
CA CYS A 41 21.62 53.33 -19.22
C CYS A 41 20.69 53.39 -17.98
N PRO A 42 21.21 53.68 -16.77
CA PRO A 42 20.40 53.71 -15.56
C PRO A 42 19.36 54.85 -15.53
N HIS A 43 19.51 55.87 -16.39
CA HIS A 43 18.64 57.05 -16.41
C HIS A 43 17.48 56.96 -17.41
N CYS A 44 17.70 56.35 -18.58
CA CYS A 44 16.71 56.33 -19.67
C CYS A 44 16.53 54.96 -20.33
N ASP A 45 17.19 53.91 -19.83
CA ASP A 45 17.09 52.53 -20.31
C ASP A 45 17.59 52.29 -21.75
N GLN A 46 18.26 53.29 -22.35
CA GLN A 46 18.92 53.15 -23.66
C GLN A 46 19.94 52.01 -23.61
N ALA A 47 19.83 51.06 -24.54
CA ALA A 47 20.69 49.88 -24.60
C ALA A 47 21.95 50.12 -25.44
N TYR A 48 23.07 49.59 -24.96
CA TYR A 48 24.37 49.50 -25.63
C TYR A 48 24.86 48.06 -25.61
N TYR A 49 25.73 47.69 -26.56
CA TYR A 49 26.22 46.33 -26.72
C TYR A 49 27.73 46.33 -26.62
N GLY A 50 28.27 45.38 -25.87
CA GLY A 50 29.71 45.21 -25.74
C GLY A 50 30.32 44.58 -26.98
N ASP A 51 31.43 45.15 -27.44
CA ASP A 51 32.18 44.79 -28.64
C ASP A 51 33.64 44.38 -28.36
N THR A 52 34.12 44.51 -27.11
CA THR A 52 35.44 44.01 -26.73
C THR A 52 35.50 42.47 -26.70
N ALA A 53 36.70 41.90 -26.65
CA ALA A 53 36.90 40.46 -26.55
C ALA A 53 36.18 39.82 -25.36
N ASP A 54 36.01 40.57 -24.26
CA ASP A 54 35.36 40.15 -23.03
C ASP A 54 33.86 40.54 -22.98
N GLY A 55 33.31 41.06 -24.09
CA GLY A 55 31.91 41.47 -24.22
C GLY A 55 31.55 42.74 -23.43
N HIS A 56 32.54 43.60 -23.18
CA HIS A 56 32.40 44.90 -22.53
C HIS A 56 32.23 46.04 -23.54
N LEU A 57 31.81 47.21 -23.08
CA LEU A 57 31.68 48.43 -23.87
C LEU A 57 33.06 49.05 -24.18
N ASP A 58 33.27 49.47 -25.42
CA ASP A 58 34.39 50.32 -25.81
C ASP A 58 33.89 51.63 -26.44
N PRO A 59 34.08 52.80 -25.81
CA PRO A 59 34.77 53.04 -24.53
C PRO A 59 33.92 52.65 -23.30
N ALA A 60 34.59 52.34 -22.18
CA ALA A 60 33.93 52.02 -20.90
C ALA A 60 33.22 53.23 -20.23
N SER A 61 33.51 54.46 -20.66
CA SER A 61 32.82 55.68 -20.22
C SER A 61 32.40 56.50 -21.44
N PHE A 62 31.15 56.95 -21.47
CA PHE A 62 30.58 57.65 -22.62
C PHE A 62 29.33 58.46 -22.23
N GLU A 63 28.89 59.35 -23.12
CA GLU A 63 27.63 60.08 -22.94
C GLU A 63 26.47 59.28 -23.53
N CYS A 64 25.43 59.05 -22.73
CA CYS A 64 24.26 58.30 -23.18
C CYS A 64 23.52 59.06 -24.30
N VAL A 65 23.44 58.50 -25.51
CA VAL A 65 22.72 59.09 -26.66
C VAL A 65 21.22 59.38 -26.41
N GLY A 66 20.60 58.73 -25.41
CA GLY A 66 19.19 58.96 -25.08
C GLY A 66 18.96 60.16 -24.18
N CYS A 67 19.79 60.34 -23.15
CA CYS A 67 19.60 61.37 -22.11
C CYS A 67 20.76 62.36 -21.95
N ASN A 68 21.84 62.22 -22.71
CA ASN A 68 23.08 62.99 -22.65
C ASN A 68 23.74 63.05 -21.26
N THR A 69 23.45 62.08 -20.39
CA THR A 69 24.13 61.95 -19.09
C THR A 69 25.40 61.14 -19.28
N PRO A 70 26.56 61.56 -18.72
CA PRO A 70 27.75 60.73 -18.71
C PRO A 70 27.49 59.47 -17.88
N ILE A 71 27.84 58.31 -18.43
CA ILE A 71 27.65 57.01 -17.78
C ILE A 71 28.94 56.19 -17.87
N GLU A 72 29.24 55.46 -16.80
CA GLU A 72 30.28 54.43 -16.80
C GLU A 72 29.64 53.05 -17.02
N GLN A 73 30.39 52.13 -17.63
CA GLN A 73 29.95 50.75 -17.84
C GLN A 73 29.49 50.11 -16.52
N ASP A 74 30.19 50.38 -15.44
CA ASP A 74 29.92 49.80 -14.12
C ASP A 74 28.68 50.37 -13.43
N GLU A 75 28.04 51.37 -14.02
CA GLU A 75 26.75 51.92 -13.60
C GLU A 75 25.57 51.37 -14.42
N CYS A 76 25.87 50.66 -15.51
CA CYS A 76 24.85 50.16 -16.42
C CYS A 76 24.09 48.95 -15.85
N ILE A 77 22.77 48.92 -16.09
CA ILE A 77 21.92 47.77 -15.75
C ILE A 77 22.11 46.72 -16.84
N ILE A 78 22.59 45.53 -16.47
CA ILE A 78 22.83 44.46 -17.43
C ILE A 78 21.57 43.65 -17.65
N ARG A 79 21.14 43.55 -18.92
CA ARG A 79 20.04 42.69 -19.35
C ARG A 79 20.49 41.75 -20.47
N PRO A 80 19.84 40.59 -20.64
CA PRO A 80 20.02 39.75 -21.83
C PRO A 80 19.64 40.49 -23.12
N LEU A 81 20.23 40.11 -24.25
CA LEU A 81 19.82 40.55 -25.59
C LEU A 81 18.33 40.22 -25.83
N GLU A 82 17.59 41.14 -26.45
CA GLU A 82 16.18 40.92 -26.78
C GLU A 82 16.01 39.73 -27.75
N GLY A 83 15.12 38.80 -27.39
CA GLY A 83 14.91 37.56 -28.16
C GLY A 83 15.92 36.45 -27.86
N ASN A 84 16.98 36.73 -27.09
CA ASN A 84 17.89 35.73 -26.53
C ASN A 84 17.66 35.59 -25.03
N ASP A 85 16.41 35.27 -24.66
CA ASP A 85 15.98 34.95 -23.29
C ASP A 85 16.65 33.68 -22.74
N ALA A 86 17.70 33.14 -23.38
CA ALA A 86 18.49 32.01 -22.93
C ALA A 86 19.19 32.25 -21.58
N ILE A 87 19.26 33.50 -21.12
CA ILE A 87 19.43 33.82 -19.69
C ILE A 87 18.05 33.75 -19.04
N GLU A 88 17.42 32.60 -19.20
CA GLU A 88 16.08 32.31 -18.74
C GLU A 88 16.23 32.24 -17.23
N THR A 89 15.69 33.21 -16.49
CA THR A 89 15.07 32.87 -15.22
C THR A 89 14.11 31.76 -15.58
N THR A 90 14.56 30.52 -15.45
CA THR A 90 13.99 29.36 -16.13
C THR A 90 12.59 29.23 -15.57
N VAL A 91 11.61 29.83 -16.26
CA VAL A 91 10.27 29.98 -15.72
C VAL A 91 9.79 28.56 -15.53
N ALA A 92 9.42 28.21 -14.30
CA ALA A 92 9.00 26.86 -14.00
C ALA A 92 7.92 26.47 -15.02
N PRO A 93 7.97 25.28 -15.65
CA PRO A 93 7.09 24.95 -16.77
C PRO A 93 5.61 25.14 -16.44
N TRP A 94 5.24 25.08 -15.15
CA TRP A 94 3.90 25.38 -14.69
C TRP A 94 3.46 26.82 -14.93
N PHE A 95 4.33 27.81 -15.06
CA PHE A 95 3.98 29.22 -15.27
C PHE A 95 4.16 29.69 -16.71
N ASP A 96 4.70 28.83 -17.58
CA ASP A 96 4.84 29.10 -19.01
C ASP A 96 3.47 29.00 -19.71
N GLN A 97 2.87 30.15 -20.04
CA GLN A 97 1.57 30.24 -20.68
C GLN A 97 1.56 29.78 -22.14
N SER A 98 2.74 29.66 -22.78
CA SER A 98 2.83 29.16 -24.16
C SER A 98 2.53 27.65 -24.24
N ARG A 99 2.60 26.93 -23.11
CA ARG A 99 2.35 25.49 -23.03
C ARG A 99 0.91 25.20 -22.58
N GLY A 100 0.29 24.19 -23.19
CA GLY A 100 -0.99 23.66 -22.70
C GLY A 100 -0.87 23.06 -21.28
N ILE A 101 -1.95 23.04 -20.51
CA ILE A 101 -1.97 22.63 -19.09
C ILE A 101 -1.34 21.25 -18.83
N PHE A 102 -1.59 20.29 -19.72
CA PHE A 102 -1.01 18.94 -19.60
C PHE A 102 0.50 18.95 -19.79
N LYS A 103 1.02 19.67 -20.80
CA LYS A 103 2.46 19.85 -21.00
C LYS A 103 3.08 20.56 -19.79
N ARG A 104 2.46 21.64 -19.30
CA ARG A 104 2.89 22.36 -18.10
C ARG A 104 3.06 21.41 -16.91
N MET A 105 2.06 20.57 -16.64
CA MET A 105 2.12 19.56 -15.58
C MET A 105 3.26 18.56 -15.78
N ILE A 106 3.33 17.89 -16.95
CA ILE A 106 4.33 16.83 -17.22
C ILE A 106 5.75 17.38 -17.12
N PHE A 107 6.02 18.55 -17.73
CA PHE A 107 7.34 19.17 -17.65
C PHE A 107 7.68 19.64 -16.23
N THR A 108 6.70 20.14 -15.48
CA THR A 108 6.90 20.51 -14.06
C THR A 108 7.22 19.29 -13.21
N ALA A 109 6.52 18.18 -13.41
CA ALA A 109 6.83 16.92 -12.74
C ALA A 109 8.23 16.40 -13.10
N GLY A 110 8.60 16.47 -14.38
CA GLY A 110 9.95 16.14 -14.87
C GLY A 110 11.03 17.00 -14.20
N TRP A 111 10.78 18.31 -14.08
CA TRP A 111 11.69 19.21 -13.38
C TRP A 111 11.75 18.93 -11.88
N ALA A 112 10.62 18.62 -11.24
CA ALA A 112 10.61 18.25 -9.82
C ALA A 112 11.48 17.00 -9.57
N MET A 113 11.51 16.07 -10.53
CA MET A 113 12.32 14.85 -10.44
C MET A 113 13.81 15.08 -10.73
N VAL A 114 14.14 15.80 -11.81
CA VAL A 114 15.52 15.85 -12.35
C VAL A 114 16.24 17.16 -12.02
N ARG A 115 15.51 18.27 -11.89
CA ARG A 115 16.07 19.62 -11.67
C ARG A 115 15.30 20.39 -10.59
N PRO A 116 15.15 19.84 -9.37
CA PRO A 116 14.35 20.44 -8.31
C PRO A 116 14.82 21.86 -7.92
N GLY A 117 16.14 22.11 -7.97
CA GLY A 117 16.71 23.42 -7.68
C GLY A 117 16.44 24.48 -8.76
N ASP A 118 16.34 24.09 -10.03
CA ASP A 118 15.92 24.99 -11.11
C ASP A 118 14.43 25.27 -11.00
N LEU A 119 13.62 24.24 -10.70
CA LEU A 119 12.19 24.39 -10.47
C LEU A 119 11.91 25.37 -9.32
N ALA A 120 12.60 25.23 -8.20
CA ALA A 120 12.46 26.12 -7.04
C ALA A 120 12.77 27.58 -7.38
N ARG A 121 13.76 27.83 -8.24
CA ARG A 121 14.14 29.17 -8.70
C ARG A 121 13.18 29.72 -9.77
N GLY A 122 12.62 28.84 -10.59
CA GLY A 122 11.68 29.18 -11.65
C GLY A 122 10.27 29.54 -11.19
N ILE A 123 9.89 29.21 -9.95
CA ILE A 123 8.60 29.60 -9.37
C ILE A 123 8.65 31.09 -9.01
N PRO A 124 7.78 31.97 -9.56
CA PRO A 124 7.77 33.39 -9.22
C PRO A 124 7.58 33.64 -7.72
N GLY A 125 8.33 34.59 -7.14
CA GLY A 125 8.21 34.91 -5.70
C GLY A 125 6.80 35.36 -5.28
N SER A 126 6.07 35.99 -6.20
CA SER A 126 4.69 36.48 -6.03
C SER A 126 3.61 35.46 -6.40
N SER A 127 3.97 34.23 -6.79
CA SER A 127 2.96 33.24 -7.21
C SER A 127 2.03 32.88 -6.06
N SER A 128 0.72 32.87 -6.31
CA SER A 128 -0.26 32.42 -5.32
C SER A 128 -0.11 30.92 -5.02
N PRO A 129 -0.32 30.47 -3.76
CA PRO A 129 -0.26 29.06 -3.41
C PRO A 129 -1.31 28.21 -4.14
N ASN A 130 -2.39 28.84 -4.60
CA ASN A 130 -3.45 28.19 -5.38
C ASN A 130 -2.92 27.56 -6.68
N ALA A 131 -1.94 28.19 -7.34
CA ALA A 131 -1.33 27.63 -8.55
C ALA A 131 -0.61 26.31 -8.24
N ALA A 132 0.06 26.21 -7.10
CA ALA A 132 0.76 25.02 -6.67
C ALA A 132 -0.23 23.92 -6.21
N ILE A 133 -1.30 24.30 -5.50
CA ILE A 133 -2.39 23.38 -5.12
C ILE A 133 -3.08 22.82 -6.36
N ALA A 134 -3.31 23.62 -7.40
CA ALA A 134 -3.87 23.15 -8.65
C ALA A 134 -2.97 22.12 -9.35
N PHE A 135 -1.65 22.33 -9.35
CA PHE A 135 -0.69 21.34 -9.82
C PHE A 135 -0.76 20.04 -9.03
N LEU A 136 -0.75 20.12 -7.69
CA LEU A 136 -0.88 18.96 -6.79
C LEU A 136 -2.18 18.18 -7.06
N LEU A 137 -3.31 18.87 -7.19
CA LEU A 137 -4.61 18.26 -7.50
C LEU A 137 -4.59 17.56 -8.85
N LEU A 138 -3.99 18.18 -9.88
CA LEU A 138 -3.93 17.61 -11.22
C LEU A 138 -3.06 16.33 -11.26
N VAL A 139 -1.92 16.34 -10.57
CA VAL A 139 -1.07 15.14 -10.45
C VAL A 139 -1.81 14.03 -9.70
N ASN A 140 -2.48 14.33 -8.59
CA ASN A 140 -3.25 13.32 -7.84
C ASN A 140 -4.45 12.79 -8.63
N LEU A 141 -5.16 13.66 -9.36
CA LEU A 141 -6.29 13.28 -10.20
C LEU A 141 -5.84 12.34 -11.32
N LEU A 142 -4.71 12.65 -11.98
CA LEU A 142 -4.15 11.79 -13.02
C LEU A 142 -3.72 10.43 -12.44
N SER A 143 -3.04 10.42 -11.29
CA SER A 143 -2.64 9.18 -10.62
C SER A 143 -3.84 8.33 -10.18
N LEU A 144 -4.94 8.95 -9.75
CA LEU A 144 -6.18 8.25 -9.42
C LEU A 144 -6.83 7.65 -10.68
N ILE A 145 -7.05 8.46 -11.72
CA ILE A 145 -7.80 8.05 -12.92
C ILE A 145 -7.01 7.05 -13.76
N VAL A 146 -5.70 7.26 -13.96
CA VAL A 146 -4.89 6.45 -14.87
C VAL A 146 -4.18 5.32 -14.11
N GLY A 147 -3.73 5.58 -12.88
CA GLY A 147 -3.04 4.58 -12.06
C GLY A 147 -3.98 3.63 -11.33
N PHE A 148 -4.81 4.15 -10.44
CA PHE A 148 -5.61 3.34 -9.52
C PHE A 148 -6.93 2.83 -10.10
N LEU A 149 -7.66 3.65 -10.87
CA LEU A 149 -9.00 3.29 -11.36
C LEU A 149 -9.01 1.99 -12.18
N PRO A 150 -8.05 1.69 -13.08
CA PRO A 150 -8.01 0.42 -13.80
C PRO A 150 -7.84 -0.79 -12.87
N ILE A 151 -7.01 -0.68 -11.83
CA ILE A 151 -6.80 -1.77 -10.85
C ILE A 151 -8.08 -2.02 -10.06
N ILE A 152 -8.69 -0.94 -9.56
CA ILE A 152 -9.96 -0.99 -8.86
C ILE A 152 -11.02 -1.63 -9.75
N PHE A 153 -11.10 -1.23 -11.01
CA PHE A 153 -12.03 -1.82 -11.97
C PHE A 153 -11.81 -3.33 -12.12
N VAL A 154 -10.56 -3.79 -12.26
CA VAL A 154 -10.25 -5.24 -12.35
C VAL A 154 -10.63 -5.98 -11.06
N ILE A 155 -10.26 -5.45 -9.89
CA ILE A 155 -10.60 -6.04 -8.59
C ILE A 155 -12.11 -6.19 -8.41
N MET A 156 -12.89 -5.23 -8.91
CA MET A 156 -14.36 -5.25 -8.80
C MET A 156 -15.03 -6.05 -9.91
N ALA A 157 -14.45 -6.10 -11.12
CA ALA A 157 -14.99 -6.83 -12.26
C ALA A 157 -14.79 -8.35 -12.13
N VAL A 158 -13.69 -8.80 -11.52
CA VAL A 158 -13.39 -10.24 -11.37
C VAL A 158 -14.47 -10.98 -10.54
N PRO A 159 -14.90 -10.51 -9.35
CA PRO A 159 -16.01 -11.11 -8.61
C PRO A 159 -17.36 -11.07 -9.34
N LEU A 160 -17.61 -10.01 -10.13
CA LEU A 160 -18.80 -9.92 -10.98
C LEU A 160 -18.79 -10.98 -12.09
N TRP A 161 -17.63 -11.20 -12.73
CA TRP A 161 -17.50 -12.15 -13.82
C TRP A 161 -17.44 -13.61 -13.36
N THR A 162 -16.83 -13.87 -12.20
CA THR A 162 -16.73 -15.21 -11.60
C THR A 162 -18.03 -15.66 -10.91
N GLY A 163 -19.10 -14.87 -10.97
CA GLY A 163 -20.40 -15.20 -10.38
C GLY A 163 -20.43 -15.14 -8.86
N GLY A 164 -19.33 -14.74 -8.20
CA GLY A 164 -19.25 -14.61 -6.74
C GLY A 164 -20.23 -13.58 -6.16
N LEU A 165 -20.71 -12.64 -6.97
CA LEU A 165 -21.73 -11.66 -6.60
C LEU A 165 -23.16 -12.01 -7.08
N ASN A 166 -23.33 -13.09 -7.85
CA ASN A 166 -24.63 -13.50 -8.41
C ASN A 166 -25.41 -14.47 -7.49
N ALA A 167 -24.84 -14.93 -6.37
CA ALA A 167 -25.47 -15.98 -5.57
C ALA A 167 -26.66 -15.50 -4.72
N VAL A 168 -26.74 -14.22 -4.31
CA VAL A 168 -27.84 -13.76 -3.45
C VAL A 168 -28.13 -12.26 -3.68
N GLY A 169 -28.89 -11.91 -4.72
CA GLY A 169 -29.73 -10.70 -4.83
C GLY A 169 -29.24 -9.33 -4.31
N GLY A 170 -27.93 -9.10 -4.21
CA GLY A 170 -27.36 -7.99 -3.44
C GLY A 170 -27.08 -6.72 -4.26
N PRO A 171 -26.93 -5.55 -3.60
CA PRO A 171 -26.71 -4.23 -4.21
C PRO A 171 -25.26 -4.06 -4.76
N GLY A 172 -24.73 -5.08 -5.44
CA GLY A 172 -23.30 -5.22 -5.76
C GLY A 172 -22.69 -4.04 -6.51
N LEU A 173 -23.37 -3.51 -7.54
CA LEU A 173 -22.87 -2.36 -8.30
C LEU A 173 -22.93 -1.04 -7.50
N GLY A 174 -23.93 -0.87 -6.65
CA GLY A 174 -24.08 0.33 -5.82
C GLY A 174 -23.02 0.40 -4.72
N VAL A 175 -22.78 -0.72 -4.03
CA VAL A 175 -21.73 -0.84 -3.00
C VAL A 175 -20.35 -0.68 -3.64
N ALA A 176 -20.15 -1.25 -4.83
CA ALA A 176 -18.92 -1.08 -5.59
C ALA A 176 -18.65 0.38 -5.92
N ALA A 177 -19.58 1.06 -6.61
CA ALA A 177 -19.43 2.46 -6.99
C ALA A 177 -19.25 3.38 -5.76
N GLY A 178 -19.96 3.09 -4.66
CA GLY A 178 -19.81 3.79 -3.39
C GLY A 178 -18.41 3.63 -2.78
N GLY A 179 -17.90 2.39 -2.74
CA GLY A 179 -16.55 2.09 -2.25
C GLY A 179 -15.46 2.79 -3.06
N ILE A 180 -15.56 2.76 -4.40
CA ILE A 180 -14.61 3.45 -5.29
C ILE A 180 -14.62 4.96 -5.05
N SER A 181 -15.80 5.55 -4.95
CA SER A 181 -15.94 7.00 -4.75
C SER A 181 -15.37 7.44 -3.41
N ILE A 182 -15.70 6.73 -2.32
CA ILE A 182 -15.20 7.03 -0.98
C ILE A 182 -13.68 6.85 -0.92
N PHE A 183 -13.15 5.76 -1.46
CA PHE A 183 -11.71 5.52 -1.47
C PHE A 183 -10.96 6.55 -2.32
N GLY A 184 -11.43 6.86 -3.53
CA GLY A 184 -10.80 7.83 -4.41
C GLY A 184 -10.79 9.26 -3.82
N ILE A 185 -11.94 9.70 -3.29
CA ILE A 185 -12.06 11.02 -2.65
C ILE A 185 -11.20 11.10 -1.39
N SER A 186 -11.24 10.07 -0.54
CA SER A 186 -10.43 10.04 0.69
C SER A 186 -8.93 10.00 0.38
N ALA A 187 -8.49 9.29 -0.66
CA ALA A 187 -7.10 9.25 -1.09
C ALA A 187 -6.61 10.63 -1.56
N ILE A 188 -7.38 11.31 -2.44
CA ILE A 188 -7.03 12.67 -2.89
C ILE A 188 -7.01 13.64 -1.69
N PHE A 189 -8.05 13.61 -0.85
CA PHE A 189 -8.15 14.49 0.31
C PHE A 189 -6.97 14.29 1.27
N THR A 190 -6.65 13.03 1.59
CA THR A 190 -5.54 12.68 2.50
C THR A 190 -4.20 13.10 1.93
N SER A 191 -3.98 12.89 0.62
CA SER A 191 -2.76 13.32 -0.07
C SER A 191 -2.59 14.83 -0.03
N VAL A 192 -3.63 15.58 -0.40
CA VAL A 192 -3.61 17.06 -0.37
C VAL A 192 -3.40 17.57 1.05
N ALA A 193 -4.16 17.07 2.02
CA ALA A 193 -4.02 17.46 3.42
C ALA A 193 -2.62 17.14 3.96
N GLY A 194 -2.05 15.98 3.61
CA GLY A 194 -0.71 15.56 4.01
C GLY A 194 0.40 16.47 3.47
N VAL A 195 0.33 16.84 2.18
CA VAL A 195 1.30 17.77 1.56
C VAL A 195 1.17 19.17 2.14
N LEU A 196 -0.05 19.67 2.34
CA LEU A 196 -0.28 20.98 2.97
C LEU A 196 0.22 21.01 4.42
N LEU A 197 -0.08 19.96 5.19
CA LEU A 197 0.43 19.80 6.55
C LEU A 197 1.97 19.76 6.56
N THR A 198 2.57 19.02 5.63
CA THR A 198 4.03 18.98 5.46
C THR A 198 4.59 20.37 5.19
N GLY A 199 3.96 21.17 4.32
CA GLY A 199 4.38 22.55 4.06
C GLY A 199 4.29 23.46 5.29
N VAL A 200 3.22 23.36 6.07
CA VAL A 200 3.00 24.15 7.29
C VAL A 200 4.01 23.77 8.38
N VAL A 201 4.13 22.47 8.68
CA VAL A 201 5.06 21.98 9.70
C VAL A 201 6.50 22.27 9.28
N SER A 202 6.85 22.07 8.01
CA SER A 202 8.19 22.40 7.52
C SER A 202 8.50 23.89 7.71
N HIS A 203 7.56 24.79 7.39
CA HIS A 203 7.76 26.22 7.61
C HIS A 203 7.95 26.56 9.09
N LEU A 204 7.16 25.95 9.98
CA LEU A 204 7.29 26.12 11.42
C LEU A 204 8.68 25.67 11.92
N ILE A 205 9.13 24.47 11.55
CA ILE A 205 10.44 23.95 11.93
C ILE A 205 11.57 24.83 11.38
N LEU A 206 11.46 25.29 10.12
CA LEU A 206 12.45 26.20 9.55
C LEU A 206 12.52 27.52 10.32
N ARG A 207 11.37 28.10 10.71
CA ARG A 207 11.29 29.30 11.54
C ARG A 207 11.87 29.11 12.94
N LEU A 208 11.65 27.96 13.57
CA LEU A 208 12.19 27.64 14.89
C LEU A 208 13.70 27.39 14.87
N THR A 209 14.23 26.88 13.75
CA THR A 209 15.66 26.53 13.61
C THR A 209 16.52 27.65 13.02
N GLY A 210 15.93 28.81 12.66
CA GLY A 210 16.68 29.97 12.18
C GLY A 210 15.88 30.87 11.22
N PRO A 211 16.54 31.86 10.59
CA PRO A 211 15.89 32.72 9.60
C PRO A 211 15.45 31.92 8.37
N VAL A 212 14.37 32.40 7.74
CA VAL A 212 13.81 31.91 6.48
C VAL A 212 13.61 33.11 5.56
N GLN A 213 13.87 32.95 4.26
CA GLN A 213 13.83 34.07 3.34
C GLN A 213 12.40 34.45 2.92
N HIS A 214 11.52 33.46 2.76
CA HIS A 214 10.17 33.68 2.24
C HIS A 214 9.10 33.22 3.25
N GLY A 215 7.87 33.69 3.06
CA GLY A 215 6.75 33.34 3.93
C GLY A 215 6.20 31.92 3.75
N LEU A 216 5.21 31.57 4.57
CA LEU A 216 4.53 30.25 4.57
C LEU A 216 4.01 29.85 3.18
N GLY A 217 3.41 30.78 2.45
CA GLY A 217 2.87 30.53 1.11
C GLY A 217 3.91 29.97 0.15
N ARG A 218 5.18 30.43 0.25
CA ARG A 218 6.28 29.90 -0.55
C ARG A 218 6.63 28.46 -0.16
N THR A 219 6.72 28.15 1.13
CA THR A 219 7.02 26.78 1.59
C THR A 219 5.93 25.80 1.16
N VAL A 220 4.65 26.19 1.28
CA VAL A 220 3.51 25.37 0.84
C VAL A 220 3.58 25.15 -0.67
N SER A 221 3.82 26.20 -1.47
CA SER A 221 3.97 26.05 -2.92
C SER A 221 5.09 25.09 -3.30
N LEU A 222 6.26 25.18 -2.64
CA LEU A 222 7.40 24.29 -2.87
C LEU A 222 7.07 22.84 -2.52
N ALA A 223 6.33 22.60 -1.43
CA ALA A 223 5.86 21.26 -1.07
C ALA A 223 4.88 20.68 -2.11
N CYS A 224 3.93 21.49 -2.58
CA CYS A 224 3.00 21.09 -3.63
C CYS A 224 3.71 20.78 -4.96
N PHE A 225 4.68 21.60 -5.39
CA PHE A 225 5.46 21.28 -6.60
C PHE A 225 6.43 20.11 -6.40
N GLY A 226 6.89 19.89 -5.16
CA GLY A 226 7.69 18.74 -4.77
C GLY A 226 6.96 17.40 -4.93
N SER A 227 5.62 17.41 -5.04
CA SER A 227 4.82 16.21 -5.32
C SER A 227 4.86 15.77 -6.79
N GLY A 228 5.57 16.47 -7.68
CA GLY A 228 5.69 16.09 -9.09
C GLY A 228 6.02 14.62 -9.36
N PRO A 229 6.91 13.96 -8.58
CA PRO A 229 7.23 12.54 -8.76
C PRO A 229 6.05 11.59 -8.56
N VAL A 230 4.97 12.03 -7.88
CA VAL A 230 3.70 11.27 -7.71
C VAL A 230 3.07 10.89 -9.05
N ILE A 231 3.45 11.56 -10.13
CA ILE A 231 3.00 11.23 -11.49
C ILE A 231 3.43 9.83 -11.95
N ILE A 232 4.50 9.25 -11.39
CA ILE A 232 4.94 7.88 -11.70
C ILE A 232 3.84 6.87 -11.35
N VAL A 233 3.00 7.17 -10.35
CA VAL A 233 1.86 6.32 -9.95
C VAL A 233 0.80 6.25 -11.05
N ALA A 234 0.75 7.23 -11.96
CA ALA A 234 -0.17 7.22 -13.08
C ALA A 234 0.20 6.19 -14.17
N ILE A 235 1.35 5.53 -14.11
CA ILE A 235 1.71 4.45 -15.05
C ILE A 235 0.86 3.21 -14.73
N PRO A 236 -0.04 2.76 -15.63
CA PRO A 236 -0.88 1.59 -15.37
C PRO A 236 -0.03 0.35 -15.06
N CYS A 237 -0.49 -0.46 -14.10
CA CYS A 237 0.12 -1.73 -13.67
C CYS A 237 1.53 -1.65 -13.05
N LEU A 238 2.34 -0.62 -13.33
CA LEU A 238 3.65 -0.44 -12.71
C LEU A 238 3.58 0.55 -11.54
N GLY A 239 2.81 1.63 -11.71
CA GLY A 239 2.73 2.75 -10.79
C GLY A 239 2.27 2.35 -9.39
N PRO A 240 1.05 1.82 -9.22
CA PRO A 240 0.54 1.51 -7.88
C PRO A 240 1.33 0.44 -7.11
N TYR A 241 1.93 -0.53 -7.81
CA TYR A 241 2.65 -1.64 -7.19
C TYR A 241 4.12 -1.31 -6.89
N CYS A 242 4.90 -0.98 -7.92
CA CYS A 242 6.34 -0.76 -7.79
C CYS A 242 6.68 0.72 -7.73
N GLY A 243 5.94 1.53 -8.49
CA GLY A 243 6.20 2.96 -8.62
C GLY A 243 5.84 3.76 -7.38
N SER A 244 4.85 3.35 -6.59
CA SER A 244 4.27 4.14 -5.49
C SER A 244 5.28 4.41 -4.38
N GLN A 245 6.08 3.40 -4.00
CA GLN A 245 7.12 3.51 -2.99
C GLN A 245 8.26 4.41 -3.45
N VAL A 246 8.78 4.15 -4.67
CA VAL A 246 9.86 4.93 -5.28
C VAL A 246 9.43 6.39 -5.47
N SER A 247 8.21 6.58 -5.97
CA SER A 247 7.59 7.87 -6.19
C SER A 247 7.40 8.66 -4.89
N GLY A 248 6.94 8.01 -3.81
CA GLY A 248 6.79 8.63 -2.50
C GLY A 248 8.13 9.09 -1.92
N ILE A 249 9.16 8.24 -1.96
CA ILE A 249 10.51 8.59 -1.52
C ILE A 249 11.06 9.74 -2.36
N TRP A 250 10.90 9.68 -3.69
CA TRP A 250 11.39 10.72 -4.58
C TRP A 250 10.66 12.04 -4.40
N ALA A 251 9.35 12.03 -4.13
CA ALA A 251 8.58 13.24 -3.80
C ALA A 251 9.09 13.90 -2.51
N ILE A 252 9.49 13.12 -1.50
CA ILE A 252 10.12 13.66 -0.28
C ILE A 252 11.47 14.30 -0.63
N VAL A 253 12.33 13.60 -1.39
CA VAL A 253 13.65 14.13 -1.82
C VAL A 253 13.49 15.42 -2.63
N SER A 254 12.60 15.42 -3.63
CA SER A 254 12.26 16.60 -4.42
C SER A 254 11.80 17.74 -3.53
N THR A 255 10.90 17.48 -2.57
CA THR A 255 10.42 18.51 -1.62
C THR A 255 11.55 19.08 -0.78
N ILE A 256 12.46 18.25 -0.26
CA ILE A 256 13.64 18.70 0.49
C ILE A 256 14.49 19.64 -0.36
N LEU A 257 14.80 19.25 -1.60
CA LEU A 257 15.63 20.04 -2.50
C LEU A 257 14.95 21.34 -2.93
N LEU A 258 13.64 21.30 -3.22
CA LEU A 258 12.85 22.49 -3.53
C LEU A 258 12.81 23.46 -2.33
N VAL A 259 12.60 22.94 -1.12
CA VAL A 259 12.58 23.77 0.11
C VAL A 259 13.95 24.34 0.40
N ALA A 260 15.03 23.57 0.29
CA ALA A 260 16.40 24.04 0.49
C ALA A 260 16.72 25.20 -0.46
N ALA A 261 16.47 25.01 -1.77
CA ALA A 261 16.73 26.04 -2.78
C ALA A 261 15.77 27.23 -2.69
N GLY A 262 14.48 26.98 -2.49
CA GLY A 262 13.44 28.00 -2.53
C GLY A 262 13.30 28.83 -1.24
N GLN A 263 13.73 28.29 -0.10
CA GLN A 263 13.81 29.04 1.17
C GLN A 263 15.24 29.50 1.51
N ARG A 264 16.22 29.11 0.67
CA ARG A 264 17.66 29.37 0.85
C ARG A 264 18.16 28.99 2.23
N VAL A 265 17.78 27.78 2.64
CA VAL A 265 18.23 27.17 3.89
C VAL A 265 19.18 26.04 3.59
N GLY A 266 20.09 25.74 4.53
CA GLY A 266 20.99 24.59 4.39
C GLY A 266 20.21 23.28 4.24
N GLY A 267 20.73 22.35 3.43
CA GLY A 267 20.08 21.08 3.13
C GLY A 267 19.67 20.28 4.37
N GLY A 268 20.52 20.23 5.40
CA GLY A 268 20.19 19.55 6.66
C GLY A 268 18.96 20.11 7.39
N ARG A 269 18.79 21.45 7.39
CA ARG A 269 17.58 22.10 7.96
C ARG A 269 16.34 21.77 7.15
N ALA A 270 16.44 21.78 5.81
CA ALA A 270 15.34 21.39 4.93
C ALA A 270 14.94 19.92 5.13
N THR A 271 15.92 19.01 5.22
CA THR A 271 15.70 17.59 5.48
C THR A 271 14.97 17.37 6.80
N LEU A 272 15.45 17.99 7.89
CA LEU A 272 14.79 17.91 9.21
C LEU A 272 13.34 18.40 9.13
N ALA A 273 13.12 19.56 8.51
CA ALA A 273 11.80 20.17 8.40
C ALA A 273 10.80 19.28 7.64
N VAL A 274 11.18 18.75 6.48
CA VAL A 274 10.30 17.94 5.63
C VAL A 274 10.07 16.54 6.20
N LEU A 275 11.10 15.89 6.76
CA LEU A 275 10.99 14.54 7.32
C LEU A 275 10.24 14.48 8.65
N THR A 276 10.02 15.62 9.33
CA THR A 276 9.30 15.65 10.61
C THR A 276 7.91 15.03 10.50
N VAL A 277 7.12 15.39 9.47
CA VAL A 277 5.74 14.88 9.33
C VAL A 277 5.72 13.37 9.02
N PRO A 278 6.46 12.83 8.04
CA PRO A 278 6.54 11.39 7.81
C PRO A 278 6.99 10.60 9.04
N ILE A 279 8.01 11.08 9.76
CA ILE A 279 8.52 10.39 10.95
C ILE A 279 7.45 10.36 12.05
N LEU A 280 6.79 11.49 12.34
CA LEU A 280 5.71 11.53 13.33
C LEU A 280 4.53 10.64 12.92
N ALA A 281 4.19 10.59 11.64
CA ALA A 281 3.14 9.72 11.12
C ALA A 281 3.49 8.23 11.30
N ILE A 282 4.74 7.83 11.03
CA ILE A 282 5.23 6.47 11.25
C ILE A 282 5.19 6.11 12.73
N LEU A 283 5.69 7.00 13.61
CA LEU A 283 5.68 6.77 15.06
C LEU A 283 4.25 6.64 15.61
N LEU A 284 3.33 7.50 15.14
CA LEU A 284 1.92 7.42 15.50
C LEU A 284 1.29 6.10 15.04
N PHE A 285 1.56 5.68 13.81
CA PHE A 285 1.06 4.43 13.26
C PHE A 285 1.54 3.20 14.05
N VAL A 286 2.85 3.13 14.34
CA VAL A 286 3.42 2.08 15.20
C VAL A 286 2.79 2.11 16.59
N GLY A 287 2.62 3.30 17.18
CA GLY A 287 1.97 3.47 18.47
C GLY A 287 0.53 2.94 18.49
N VAL A 288 -0.25 3.20 17.45
CA VAL A 288 -1.63 2.68 17.29
C VAL A 288 -1.64 1.16 17.17
N ILE A 289 -0.72 0.56 16.41
CA ILE A 289 -0.60 -0.91 16.30
C ILE A 289 -0.29 -1.53 17.66
N VAL A 290 0.72 -1.01 18.36
CA VAL A 290 1.12 -1.52 19.69
C VAL A 290 -0.03 -1.36 20.69
N PHE A 291 -0.70 -0.21 20.69
CA PHE A 291 -1.87 0.03 21.54
C PHE A 291 -2.98 -0.99 21.30
N ASN A 292 -3.35 -1.22 20.04
CA ASN A 292 -4.38 -2.20 19.68
C ASN A 292 -3.99 -3.63 20.07
N ALA A 293 -2.71 -4.01 19.92
CA ALA A 293 -2.21 -5.32 20.34
C ALA A 293 -2.30 -5.50 21.86
N VAL A 294 -1.91 -4.49 22.64
CA VAL A 294 -2.01 -4.50 24.11
C VAL A 294 -3.46 -4.58 24.57
N VAL A 295 -4.36 -3.77 24.00
CA VAL A 295 -5.80 -3.81 24.32
C VAL A 295 -6.40 -5.17 24.00
N SER A 296 -6.03 -5.76 22.86
CA SER A 296 -6.50 -7.09 22.46
C SER A 296 -6.00 -8.19 23.40
N ALA A 297 -4.71 -8.16 23.76
CA ALA A 297 -4.13 -9.11 24.71
C ALA A 297 -4.76 -8.99 26.11
N ASN A 298 -4.97 -7.77 26.59
CA ASN A 298 -5.63 -7.53 27.87
C ASN A 298 -7.09 -8.02 27.87
N THR A 299 -7.79 -7.84 26.75
CA THR A 299 -9.17 -8.34 26.59
C THR A 299 -9.22 -9.86 26.59
N MET A 300 -8.27 -10.54 25.93
CA MET A 300 -8.15 -12.00 25.97
C MET A 300 -7.81 -12.51 27.37
N ASN A 301 -6.85 -11.88 28.05
CA ASN A 301 -6.47 -12.24 29.43
C ASN A 301 -7.63 -12.03 30.42
N ALA A 302 -8.40 -10.96 30.26
CA ALA A 302 -9.59 -10.72 31.08
C ALA A 302 -10.68 -11.78 30.84
N ARG A 303 -10.86 -12.26 29.60
CA ARG A 303 -11.77 -13.36 29.30
C ARG A 303 -11.30 -14.68 29.92
N LEU A 304 -10.00 -14.97 29.85
CA LEU A 304 -9.43 -16.17 30.48
C LEU A 304 -9.52 -16.13 32.00
N ALA A 305 -9.29 -14.96 32.62
CA ALA A 305 -9.41 -14.79 34.06
C ALA A 305 -10.87 -14.81 34.54
N GLY A 306 -11.80 -14.23 33.77
CA GLY A 306 -13.23 -14.21 34.08
C GLY A 306 -13.93 -15.55 33.88
N ASN A 307 -13.41 -16.39 32.98
CA ASN A 307 -13.88 -17.75 32.74
C ASN A 307 -13.14 -18.80 33.60
N ALA A 308 -12.53 -18.40 34.72
CA ALA A 308 -12.19 -19.36 35.76
C ALA A 308 -13.51 -19.99 36.24
N LEU A 309 -13.86 -21.12 35.64
CA LEU A 309 -15.06 -21.89 35.97
C LEU A 309 -15.14 -21.99 37.50
N PRO A 310 -16.30 -21.67 38.12
CA PRO A 310 -16.48 -22.01 39.53
C PRO A 310 -16.11 -23.48 39.69
N PRO A 311 -15.37 -23.85 40.76
CA PRO A 311 -14.90 -25.22 40.93
C PRO A 311 -16.09 -26.14 40.74
N VAL A 312 -16.04 -26.91 39.63
CA VAL A 312 -17.07 -27.89 39.32
C VAL A 312 -17.06 -28.81 40.52
N THR A 313 -18.08 -28.67 41.35
CA THR A 313 -18.30 -29.60 42.44
C THR A 313 -18.52 -30.91 41.73
N ALA A 314 -17.53 -31.81 41.84
CA ALA A 314 -17.51 -33.08 41.14
C ALA A 314 -18.72 -33.90 41.58
N THR A 315 -19.85 -33.71 40.90
CA THR A 315 -21.05 -34.51 41.08
C THR A 315 -20.78 -35.83 40.37
N ARG A 316 -20.11 -36.72 41.11
CA ARG A 316 -19.94 -38.17 40.93
C ARG A 316 -20.70 -38.77 39.73
N THR A 317 -20.16 -38.63 38.52
CA THR A 317 -20.57 -39.33 37.28
C THR A 317 -20.02 -40.75 37.25
N ALA A 318 -20.21 -41.52 38.33
CA ALA A 318 -19.77 -42.91 38.39
C ALA A 318 -20.81 -43.91 37.84
N GLY A 319 -21.84 -43.46 37.10
CA GLY A 319 -22.94 -44.33 36.66
C GLY A 319 -23.58 -44.04 35.29
N LEU A 320 -23.08 -43.06 34.52
CA LEU A 320 -23.72 -42.63 33.27
C LEU A 320 -23.06 -43.14 31.99
N SER A 321 -21.89 -43.78 32.06
CA SER A 321 -21.13 -44.19 30.87
C SER A 321 -21.84 -45.24 29.99
N GLY A 322 -22.73 -46.06 30.55
CA GLY A 322 -23.43 -47.09 29.78
C GLY A 322 -24.72 -46.64 29.10
N VAL A 323 -25.43 -45.65 29.66
CA VAL A 323 -26.74 -45.23 29.15
C VAL A 323 -26.60 -44.24 27.99
N VAL A 324 -25.57 -43.39 28.03
CA VAL A 324 -25.35 -42.37 26.99
C VAL A 324 -24.82 -42.98 25.68
N GLU A 325 -23.99 -44.03 25.74
CA GLU A 325 -23.49 -44.69 24.51
C GLU A 325 -24.63 -45.38 23.74
N ASP A 326 -25.54 -46.08 24.42
CA ASP A 326 -26.67 -46.78 23.79
C ASP A 326 -27.70 -45.82 23.17
N ASP A 327 -28.00 -44.69 23.83
CA ASP A 327 -28.96 -43.70 23.33
C ASP A 327 -28.41 -42.90 22.14
N VAL A 328 -27.13 -42.53 22.16
CA VAL A 328 -26.46 -41.86 21.04
C VAL A 328 -26.37 -42.78 19.82
N GLU A 329 -26.02 -44.06 20.00
CA GLU A 329 -25.96 -45.02 18.90
C GLU A 329 -27.34 -45.20 18.24
N LYS A 330 -28.40 -45.33 19.04
CA LYS A 330 -29.77 -45.52 18.56
C LYS A 330 -30.25 -44.36 17.70
N ILE A 331 -29.89 -43.13 18.05
CA ILE A 331 -30.29 -41.92 17.33
C ILE A 331 -29.54 -41.80 16.01
N VAL A 332 -28.22 -42.04 16.01
CA VAL A 332 -27.46 -41.98 14.76
C VAL A 332 -27.89 -43.08 13.79
N ARG A 333 -28.25 -44.27 14.28
CA ARG A 333 -28.89 -45.31 13.46
C ARG A 333 -30.22 -44.86 12.85
N GLY A 334 -31.00 -44.06 13.58
CA GLY A 334 -32.26 -43.48 13.09
C GLY A 334 -32.06 -42.43 11.98
N LEU A 335 -31.00 -41.62 12.07
CA LEU A 335 -30.70 -40.54 11.11
C LEU A 335 -29.94 -41.01 9.86
N LEU A 336 -29.28 -42.17 9.94
CA LEU A 336 -28.45 -42.71 8.85
C LEU A 336 -29.21 -42.86 7.51
N PRO A 337 -30.43 -43.42 7.46
CA PRO A 337 -31.17 -43.56 6.20
C PRO A 337 -31.48 -42.21 5.55
N GLU A 338 -31.77 -41.19 6.36
CA GLU A 338 -32.10 -39.84 5.90
C GLU A 338 -30.86 -39.16 5.32
N LEU A 339 -29.73 -39.20 6.05
CA LEU A 339 -28.42 -38.72 5.59
C LEU A 339 -27.94 -39.42 4.31
N THR A 340 -28.28 -40.70 4.13
CA THR A 340 -27.92 -41.50 2.94
C THR A 340 -28.80 -41.17 1.73
N SER A 341 -30.00 -40.63 1.95
CA SER A 341 -30.94 -40.28 0.89
C SER A 341 -30.76 -38.85 0.33
N MET A 342 -29.95 -38.02 1.00
CA MET A 342 -29.74 -36.63 0.62
C MET A 342 -28.80 -36.49 -0.59
N ALA A 343 -29.35 -36.07 -1.74
CA ALA A 343 -28.59 -35.82 -2.96
C ALA A 343 -27.83 -34.46 -2.99
N ALA A 344 -28.01 -33.61 -1.98
CA ALA A 344 -27.40 -32.28 -1.87
C ALA A 344 -27.17 -31.88 -0.39
N PRO A 345 -26.19 -31.00 -0.08
CA PRO A 345 -25.71 -30.74 1.30
C PRO A 345 -26.56 -29.72 2.08
N THR A 346 -27.88 -29.79 1.98
CA THR A 346 -28.79 -28.95 2.78
C THR A 346 -29.62 -29.85 3.67
N LEU A 347 -29.30 -29.89 4.96
CA LEU A 347 -30.14 -30.52 5.97
C LEU A 347 -31.53 -29.86 5.98
N SER A 348 -32.58 -30.65 6.12
CA SER A 348 -33.91 -30.13 6.43
C SER A 348 -33.92 -29.58 7.85
N ASP A 349 -34.66 -28.49 8.07
CA ASP A 349 -34.90 -27.93 9.40
C ASP A 349 -35.56 -28.97 10.34
N ASP A 350 -36.29 -29.92 9.77
CA ASP A 350 -36.93 -31.04 10.49
C ASP A 350 -35.94 -31.94 11.25
N LEU A 351 -34.71 -32.13 10.76
CA LEU A 351 -33.70 -32.96 11.43
C LEU A 351 -33.15 -32.28 12.69
N LEU A 352 -33.03 -30.94 12.65
CA LEU A 352 -32.62 -30.14 13.79
C LEU A 352 -33.69 -30.13 14.88
N ASP A 353 -34.96 -30.08 14.49
CA ASP A 353 -36.09 -30.13 15.41
C ASP A 353 -36.23 -31.51 16.06
N GLN A 354 -35.96 -32.60 15.33
CA GLN A 354 -35.93 -33.97 15.89
C GLN A 354 -34.82 -34.16 16.92
N LEU A 355 -33.60 -33.68 16.63
CA LEU A 355 -32.48 -33.72 17.59
C LEU A 355 -32.76 -32.90 18.86
N SER A 356 -33.63 -31.89 18.76
CA SER A 356 -34.05 -31.07 19.90
C SER A 356 -35.20 -31.70 20.70
N ALA A 357 -36.01 -32.58 20.08
CA ALA A 357 -37.17 -33.20 20.71
C ALA A 357 -36.84 -34.43 21.58
N ASP A 358 -35.70 -35.10 21.35
CA ASP A 358 -35.29 -36.31 22.07
C ASP A 358 -34.43 -36.03 23.33
N ASP A 359 -34.65 -34.90 24.02
CA ASP A 359 -33.96 -34.50 25.28
C ASP A 359 -32.41 -34.41 25.21
N LEU A 360 -31.83 -34.32 24.00
CA LEU A 360 -30.38 -34.20 23.79
C LEU A 360 -29.84 -32.77 23.86
N GLU A 361 -30.71 -31.77 24.00
CA GLU A 361 -30.32 -30.36 24.13
C GLU A 361 -29.26 -30.16 25.22
N ASP A 362 -29.33 -30.91 26.32
CA ASP A 362 -28.38 -30.82 27.43
C ASP A 362 -26.97 -31.35 27.10
N LEU A 363 -26.83 -32.25 26.11
CA LEU A 363 -25.53 -32.76 25.63
C LEU A 363 -24.87 -31.80 24.61
N PHE A 364 -25.68 -31.03 23.88
CA PHE A 364 -25.21 -30.07 22.87
C PHE A 364 -25.02 -28.64 23.42
N GLN A 365 -25.41 -28.40 24.68
CA GLN A 365 -25.15 -27.14 25.37
C GLN A 365 -23.66 -27.03 25.77
N THR A 366 -22.86 -26.44 24.88
CA THR A 366 -21.62 -25.80 25.35
C THR A 366 -21.95 -24.51 26.10
N PRO A 367 -21.17 -24.10 27.13
CA PRO A 367 -21.37 -22.84 27.84
C PRO A 367 -21.35 -21.59 26.94
N SER A 368 -20.97 -21.72 25.67
CA SER A 368 -20.86 -20.63 24.70
C SER A 368 -21.84 -20.70 23.51
N GLY A 369 -22.70 -21.73 23.40
CA GLY A 369 -23.81 -21.75 22.43
C GLY A 369 -23.47 -21.73 20.93
N THR A 370 -22.20 -21.87 20.53
CA THR A 370 -21.80 -21.80 19.12
C THR A 370 -21.77 -23.18 18.45
N LYS A 371 -22.86 -23.53 17.77
CA LYS A 371 -22.90 -24.65 16.81
C LYS A 371 -22.16 -24.24 15.55
N THR A 372 -21.10 -24.95 15.18
CA THR A 372 -20.33 -24.64 13.96
C THR A 372 -20.43 -25.78 12.97
N THR A 373 -21.05 -25.52 11.82
CA THR A 373 -21.19 -26.47 10.71
C THR A 373 -20.28 -26.01 9.58
N PHE A 374 -19.37 -26.88 9.15
CA PHE A 374 -18.54 -26.61 7.96
C PHE A 374 -18.72 -27.74 6.95
N ALA A 375 -19.10 -27.38 5.73
CA ALA A 375 -18.98 -28.24 4.57
C ALA A 375 -17.58 -28.07 3.98
N SER A 376 -16.77 -29.12 4.00
CA SER A 376 -15.47 -29.07 3.32
C SER A 376 -15.67 -29.15 1.80
N GLN A 377 -14.69 -28.67 1.03
CA GLN A 377 -14.69 -28.82 -0.43
C GLN A 377 -14.69 -30.30 -0.89
N ALA A 378 -14.44 -31.25 0.02
CA ALA A 378 -14.47 -32.69 -0.24
C ALA A 378 -15.84 -33.35 0.08
N GLY A 379 -16.87 -32.58 0.45
CA GLY A 379 -18.23 -33.09 0.65
C GLY A 379 -18.51 -33.72 2.01
N CYS A 380 -17.59 -33.65 2.98
CA CYS A 380 -17.87 -34.08 4.35
C CYS A 380 -18.58 -32.99 5.16
N ILE A 381 -19.48 -33.42 6.05
CA ILE A 381 -20.20 -32.56 6.99
C ILE A 381 -19.65 -32.85 8.39
N ASN A 382 -19.09 -31.83 9.04
CA ASN A 382 -18.59 -31.94 10.40
C ASN A 382 -19.49 -31.16 11.36
N TRP A 383 -19.78 -31.79 12.50
CA TRP A 383 -20.47 -31.18 13.63
C TRP A 383 -19.60 -31.30 14.88
N PHE A 384 -19.57 -30.23 15.66
CA PHE A 384 -18.84 -30.15 16.93
C PHE A 384 -19.77 -29.64 18.02
N ALA A 385 -19.75 -30.32 19.16
CA ALA A 385 -20.47 -29.92 20.37
C ALA A 385 -19.73 -30.38 21.61
N GLY A 386 -18.91 -29.50 22.19
CA GLY A 386 -18.09 -29.83 23.36
C GLY A 386 -17.12 -30.97 23.05
N ASP A 387 -17.25 -32.07 23.79
CA ASP A 387 -16.43 -33.27 23.69
C ASP A 387 -16.91 -34.28 22.62
N LEU A 388 -17.98 -33.94 21.90
CA LEU A 388 -18.54 -34.74 20.81
C LEU A 388 -18.22 -34.11 19.46
N TRP A 389 -17.65 -34.89 18.54
CA TRP A 389 -17.65 -34.56 17.11
C TRP A 389 -18.36 -35.64 16.29
N LEU A 390 -19.00 -35.23 15.21
CA LEU A 390 -19.59 -36.13 14.23
C LEU A 390 -19.13 -35.69 12.84
N THR A 391 -18.54 -36.63 12.10
CA THR A 391 -18.18 -36.44 10.69
C THR A 391 -19.00 -37.40 9.85
N ALA A 392 -19.87 -36.85 8.99
CA ALA A 392 -20.60 -37.61 7.99
C ALA A 392 -19.92 -37.49 6.63
N LEU A 393 -19.68 -38.65 6.01
CA LEU A 393 -19.18 -38.82 4.65
C LEU A 393 -20.34 -39.36 3.79
N PRO A 394 -20.98 -38.52 2.97
CA PRO A 394 -22.06 -38.97 2.10
C PRO A 394 -21.49 -39.93 1.04
N GLY A 395 -22.15 -41.07 0.86
CA GLY A 395 -21.85 -42.03 -0.20
C GLY A 395 -22.06 -41.41 -1.57
N THR A 396 -21.19 -41.71 -2.54
CA THR A 396 -21.37 -41.23 -3.91
C THR A 396 -22.37 -42.11 -4.65
N ALA A 397 -23.44 -41.50 -5.17
CA ALA A 397 -24.53 -42.20 -5.86
C ALA A 397 -24.08 -43.03 -7.08
N SER A 398 -22.91 -42.73 -7.65
CA SER A 398 -22.38 -43.39 -8.86
C SER A 398 -21.52 -44.64 -8.59
N GLY A 399 -21.15 -44.92 -7.34
CA GLY A 399 -20.17 -45.97 -7.02
C GLY A 399 -20.67 -47.11 -6.12
N GLY A 400 -21.92 -47.05 -5.63
CA GLY A 400 -22.42 -48.02 -4.63
C GLY A 400 -21.73 -47.94 -3.27
N GLY A 401 -20.99 -46.85 -2.99
CA GLY A 401 -20.35 -46.63 -1.70
C GLY A 401 -21.40 -46.27 -0.64
N THR A 402 -21.43 -47.02 0.45
CA THR A 402 -22.29 -46.72 1.60
C THR A 402 -21.81 -45.43 2.29
N SER A 403 -22.76 -44.59 2.71
CA SER A 403 -22.44 -43.43 3.56
C SER A 403 -21.78 -43.91 4.86
N LYS A 404 -20.79 -43.16 5.33
CA LYS A 404 -20.08 -43.45 6.57
C LYS A 404 -20.26 -42.32 7.57
N ALA A 405 -20.54 -42.64 8.81
CA ALA A 405 -20.55 -41.68 9.90
C ALA A 405 -19.50 -42.08 10.94
N VAL A 406 -18.67 -41.11 11.34
CA VAL A 406 -17.70 -41.28 12.42
C VAL A 406 -18.08 -40.34 13.55
N ILE A 407 -18.42 -40.91 14.70
CA ILE A 407 -18.66 -40.17 15.94
C ILE A 407 -17.42 -40.32 16.81
N GLY A 408 -16.83 -39.20 17.24
CA GLY A 408 -15.81 -39.17 18.26
C GLY A 408 -16.37 -38.60 19.55
N LEU A 409 -16.24 -39.34 20.65
CA LEU A 409 -16.54 -38.91 22.01
C LEU A 409 -15.23 -38.84 22.81
N ARG A 410 -14.89 -37.68 23.36
CA ARG A 410 -13.79 -37.59 24.33
C ARG A 410 -14.30 -38.12 25.67
N ALA A 411 -13.84 -39.31 26.05
CA ALA A 411 -14.48 -40.08 27.11
C ALA A 411 -14.23 -39.54 28.53
N ASP A 412 -13.13 -38.79 28.74
CA ASP A 412 -12.79 -38.23 30.06
C ASP A 412 -11.82 -37.03 29.93
N PRO A 413 -12.14 -35.82 30.45
CA PRO A 413 -11.21 -34.69 30.47
C PRO A 413 -9.96 -34.95 31.33
N ALA A 414 -9.97 -35.94 32.22
CA ALA A 414 -8.79 -36.37 32.99
C ALA A 414 -7.86 -37.32 32.23
N GLN A 415 -8.29 -37.91 31.11
CA GLN A 415 -7.51 -38.80 30.24
C GLN A 415 -7.68 -38.39 28.76
N PRO A 416 -7.16 -37.21 28.36
CA PRO A 416 -7.40 -36.62 27.04
C PRO A 416 -6.93 -37.50 25.86
N GLU A 417 -6.09 -38.49 26.12
CA GLU A 417 -5.59 -39.50 25.18
C GLU A 417 -6.58 -40.61 24.80
N ARG A 418 -7.72 -40.74 25.50
CA ARG A 418 -8.75 -41.75 25.22
C ARG A 418 -9.96 -41.15 24.50
N ILE A 419 -10.17 -41.60 23.27
CA ILE A 419 -11.31 -41.22 22.44
C ILE A 419 -12.13 -42.49 22.17
N SER A 420 -13.41 -42.47 22.52
CA SER A 420 -14.37 -43.48 22.09
C SER A 420 -14.81 -43.12 20.68
N VAL A 421 -14.59 -44.01 19.72
CA VAL A 421 -15.01 -43.80 18.33
C VAL A 421 -16.08 -44.81 17.96
N ILE A 422 -17.21 -44.31 17.49
CA ILE A 422 -18.28 -45.13 16.93
C ILE A 422 -18.26 -44.90 15.43
N VAL A 423 -17.84 -45.92 14.67
CA VAL A 423 -17.90 -45.92 13.22
C VAL A 423 -19.15 -46.68 12.81
N ILE A 424 -20.04 -46.00 12.11
CA ILE A 424 -21.29 -46.59 11.62
C ILE A 424 -21.16 -46.73 10.10
N ASP A 425 -20.87 -47.96 9.66
CA ASP A 425 -20.95 -48.38 8.25
C ASP A 425 -22.35 -48.97 8.00
N GLY A 426 -22.98 -48.58 6.89
CA GLY A 426 -24.41 -48.77 6.61
C GLY A 426 -24.97 -50.20 6.50
N GLU A 427 -24.23 -51.25 6.83
CA GLU A 427 -24.80 -52.61 6.88
C GLU A 427 -24.50 -53.44 8.14
N ASP A 428 -23.48 -53.14 8.96
CA ASP A 428 -23.26 -53.83 10.24
C ASP A 428 -22.49 -52.91 11.22
N GLY A 429 -23.20 -52.35 12.20
CA GLY A 429 -22.62 -51.45 13.21
C GLY A 429 -21.76 -52.22 14.22
N SER A 430 -20.48 -51.88 14.31
CA SER A 430 -19.60 -52.35 15.40
C SER A 430 -18.99 -51.16 16.13
N SER A 431 -19.16 -51.13 17.46
CA SER A 431 -18.46 -50.20 18.35
C SER A 431 -17.08 -50.77 18.68
N ARG A 432 -16.03 -49.95 18.56
CA ARG A 432 -14.66 -50.36 18.93
C ARG A 432 -13.94 -49.21 19.62
N GLN A 433 -13.57 -49.41 20.88
CA GLN A 433 -12.59 -48.55 21.54
C GLN A 433 -11.20 -48.80 20.91
N VAL A 434 -10.55 -47.73 20.46
CA VAL A 434 -9.22 -47.81 19.83
C VAL A 434 -8.29 -46.80 20.49
N ALA A 435 -7.02 -47.17 20.65
CA ALA A 435 -6.01 -46.23 21.09
C ALA A 435 -5.76 -45.18 19.99
N ALA A 436 -5.43 -43.94 20.37
CA ALA A 436 -5.24 -42.83 19.43
C ALA A 436 -4.17 -43.13 18.36
N GLU A 437 -3.12 -43.89 18.72
CA GLU A 437 -2.05 -44.30 17.81
C GLU A 437 -2.54 -45.29 16.74
N ASP A 438 -3.39 -46.25 17.13
CA ASP A 438 -3.99 -47.23 16.21
C ASP A 438 -4.99 -46.56 15.25
N PHE A 439 -5.74 -45.57 15.76
CA PHE A 439 -6.64 -44.75 14.95
C PHE A 439 -5.85 -43.96 13.90
N HIS A 440 -4.75 -43.33 14.30
CA HIS A 440 -3.89 -42.59 13.39
C HIS A 440 -3.39 -43.50 12.25
N ALA A 441 -2.87 -44.69 12.58
CA ALA A 441 -2.42 -45.67 11.59
C ALA A 441 -3.55 -46.12 10.63
N THR A 442 -4.76 -46.35 11.16
CA THR A 442 -5.92 -46.80 10.38
C THR A 442 -6.43 -45.69 9.45
N LEU A 443 -6.50 -44.45 9.94
CA LEU A 443 -6.91 -43.28 9.15
C LEU A 443 -5.91 -43.01 8.03
N THR A 444 -4.61 -43.03 8.32
CA THR A 444 -3.57 -42.87 7.29
C THR A 444 -3.68 -43.96 6.22
N SER A 445 -3.89 -45.22 6.62
CA SER A 445 -4.08 -46.32 5.67
C SER A 445 -5.32 -46.16 4.78
N GLN A 446 -6.42 -45.66 5.32
CA GLN A 446 -7.66 -45.45 4.56
C GLN A 446 -7.56 -44.25 3.61
N LEU A 447 -6.89 -43.17 4.02
CA LEU A 447 -6.63 -42.01 3.17
C LEU A 447 -5.70 -42.37 2.00
N ASP A 448 -4.69 -43.21 2.25
CA ASP A 448 -3.77 -43.72 1.22
C ASP A 448 -4.52 -44.64 0.23
N TYR A 449 -5.43 -45.49 0.72
CA TYR A 449 -6.33 -46.30 -0.11
C TYR A 449 -7.23 -45.46 -1.04
N LEU A 450 -7.66 -44.28 -0.59
CA LEU A 450 -8.47 -43.34 -1.37
C LEU A 450 -7.63 -42.47 -2.34
N GLY A 451 -6.33 -42.73 -2.47
CA GLY A 451 -5.43 -42.02 -3.38
C GLY A 451 -5.04 -40.61 -2.90
N VAL A 452 -5.31 -40.28 -1.64
CA VAL A 452 -4.89 -39.03 -1.02
C VAL A 452 -3.48 -39.23 -0.48
N VAL A 453 -2.48 -38.85 -1.28
CA VAL A 453 -1.06 -39.00 -0.92
C VAL A 453 -0.70 -38.07 0.24
N VAL A 454 -0.65 -38.62 1.45
CA VAL A 454 -0.14 -37.93 2.64
C VAL A 454 1.37 -38.15 2.68
N ARG A 455 2.16 -37.10 2.38
CA ARG A 455 3.63 -37.18 2.43
C ARG A 455 4.09 -37.05 3.89
N ASP A 456 4.65 -38.13 4.43
CA ASP A 456 5.20 -38.31 5.79
C ASP A 456 4.16 -38.27 6.93
N PRO A 457 4.42 -38.94 8.09
CA PRO A 457 3.39 -39.17 9.09
C PRO A 457 2.78 -37.85 9.57
N VAL A 458 1.44 -37.83 9.63
CA VAL A 458 0.70 -36.69 10.19
C VAL A 458 1.16 -36.53 11.64
N SER A 459 1.75 -35.39 11.98
CA SER A 459 2.23 -35.21 13.34
C SER A 459 1.03 -35.25 14.31
N PRO A 460 1.17 -35.81 15.53
CA PRO A 460 0.12 -35.77 16.54
C PRO A 460 -0.40 -34.35 16.79
N GLU A 461 0.49 -33.36 16.67
CA GLU A 461 0.16 -31.94 16.75
C GLU A 461 -0.72 -31.42 15.60
N PHE A 462 -0.69 -32.05 14.42
CA PHE A 462 -1.58 -31.71 13.31
C PHE A 462 -2.97 -32.27 13.55
N VAL A 463 -3.08 -33.49 14.10
CA VAL A 463 -4.36 -34.04 14.56
C VAL A 463 -4.92 -33.14 15.65
N ASP A 464 -4.14 -32.77 16.66
CA ASP A 464 -4.58 -31.89 17.74
C ASP A 464 -4.95 -30.47 17.25
N ARG A 465 -4.25 -29.94 16.23
CA ARG A 465 -4.61 -28.67 15.55
C ARG A 465 -5.89 -28.76 14.72
N TRP A 466 -6.11 -29.90 14.08
CA TRP A 466 -7.31 -30.18 13.30
C TRP A 466 -8.54 -30.30 14.21
N LEU A 467 -8.39 -30.97 15.35
CA LEU A 467 -9.42 -31.11 16.39
C LEU A 467 -9.73 -29.78 17.10
N THR A 468 -8.75 -28.88 17.20
CA THR A 468 -8.92 -27.54 17.79
C THR A 468 -9.34 -26.48 16.77
N GLY A 469 -9.53 -26.84 15.50
CA GLY A 469 -10.03 -25.95 14.45
C GLY A 469 -9.08 -24.81 14.05
N MET A 470 -7.78 -24.90 14.35
CA MET A 470 -6.81 -23.85 14.06
C MET A 470 -5.93 -24.18 12.85
N PHE A 471 -6.05 -23.40 11.77
CA PHE A 471 -5.17 -23.47 10.61
C PHE A 471 -4.36 -22.16 10.44
N PRO A 472 -3.05 -22.21 10.17
CA PRO A 472 -2.31 -21.04 9.72
C PRO A 472 -2.56 -20.78 8.22
N PRO A 473 -2.45 -19.52 7.75
CA PRO A 473 -2.59 -19.21 6.32
C PRO A 473 -1.47 -19.85 5.50
N ALA A 474 -1.82 -20.29 4.29
CA ALA A 474 -0.91 -20.95 3.36
C ALA A 474 0.30 -20.07 3.03
N LYS A 475 1.51 -20.61 3.19
CA LYS A 475 2.72 -20.01 2.61
C LYS A 475 2.76 -20.28 1.10
N PRO A 476 2.91 -19.25 0.24
CA PRO A 476 3.13 -19.48 -1.18
C PRO A 476 4.62 -19.74 -1.46
N GLY A 477 4.89 -20.89 -2.10
CA GLY A 477 6.09 -21.10 -2.91
C GLY A 477 7.25 -21.82 -2.22
N VAL A 478 7.38 -23.12 -2.51
CA VAL A 478 8.68 -23.82 -2.61
C VAL A 478 8.60 -24.84 -3.76
N ASP A 479 9.28 -24.48 -4.84
CA ASP A 479 10.13 -25.23 -5.78
C ASP A 479 9.66 -26.53 -6.46
N ARG A 480 9.69 -26.45 -7.81
CA ARG A 480 9.69 -27.53 -8.79
C ARG A 480 11.09 -28.17 -8.83
N PRO A 481 11.22 -29.51 -8.88
CA PRO A 481 12.54 -30.13 -9.00
C PRO A 481 13.10 -29.95 -10.42
N SER A 482 14.39 -29.60 -10.45
CA SER A 482 15.26 -29.44 -11.60
C SER A 482 15.56 -30.78 -12.29
N GLY A 483 15.33 -30.86 -13.60
CA GLY A 483 15.76 -32.01 -14.39
C GLY A 483 15.32 -31.95 -15.85
N GLU A 484 15.92 -31.08 -16.65
CA GLU A 484 16.17 -31.32 -18.09
C GLU A 484 17.23 -30.31 -18.60
N PRO A 485 18.29 -30.76 -19.31
CA PRO A 485 19.35 -29.90 -19.82
C PRO A 485 18.94 -29.25 -21.16
N PRO A 486 19.49 -28.08 -21.51
CA PRO A 486 19.22 -27.45 -22.80
C PRO A 486 20.00 -28.16 -23.92
N GLU A 487 19.30 -28.43 -25.02
CA GLU A 487 19.90 -28.86 -26.29
C GLU A 487 20.80 -27.77 -26.86
N ASP A 488 22.01 -28.19 -27.24
CA ASP A 488 22.95 -27.48 -28.09
C ASP A 488 22.33 -27.25 -29.48
N VAL A 489 22.34 -25.99 -29.95
CA VAL A 489 22.39 -25.70 -31.39
C VAL A 489 23.54 -24.73 -31.62
N VAL A 490 24.58 -25.28 -32.23
CA VAL A 490 25.72 -24.57 -32.81
C VAL A 490 25.36 -24.19 -34.26
N ASP A 491 25.78 -22.98 -34.62
CA ASP A 491 26.44 -22.59 -35.86
C ASP A 491 25.76 -21.64 -36.85
N GLU A 492 26.66 -20.87 -37.48
CA GLU A 492 26.56 -20.00 -38.66
C GLU A 492 25.93 -18.61 -38.43
N THR A 493 26.53 -17.47 -38.78
CA THR A 493 27.63 -17.20 -39.71
C THR A 493 28.18 -15.77 -39.51
N ASP A 494 29.44 -15.59 -39.90
CA ASP A 494 30.17 -14.36 -40.17
C ASP A 494 29.37 -13.26 -40.92
N VAL A 495 29.48 -12.01 -40.46
CA VAL A 495 29.69 -10.84 -41.35
C VAL A 495 30.50 -9.77 -40.60
N ALA A 496 31.75 -9.59 -41.00
CA ALA A 496 32.54 -8.39 -40.72
C ALA A 496 32.14 -7.27 -41.70
N PRO A 497 32.24 -5.98 -41.32
CA PRO A 497 32.30 -4.89 -42.28
C PRO A 497 33.75 -4.43 -42.48
N ASP A 498 34.24 -4.52 -43.71
CA ASP A 498 35.44 -3.78 -44.15
C ASP A 498 35.06 -2.32 -44.53
N PRO A 499 35.95 -1.34 -44.26
CA PRO A 499 35.83 0.06 -44.68
C PRO A 499 36.49 0.26 -46.07
N PRO A 500 36.21 1.35 -46.81
CA PRO A 500 36.66 2.71 -46.48
C PRO A 500 35.55 3.75 -46.34
#